data_AF-A0A955HTA5-F1
#
_entry.id   AF-A0A955HTA5-F1
#
_cell.length_a   1.000
_cell.length_b   1.000
_cell.length_c   1.000
_cell.angle_alpha   90.00
_cell.angle_beta   90.00
_cell.angle_gamma   90.00
#
_symmetry.space_group_name_H-M   'P 1'
#
loop_
_entity.id
_entity.type
_entity.pdbx_description
1 polymer ?
#
loop_
_entity_poly.entity_id
_entity_poly.type
_entity_poly.pdbx_seq_one_letter_code
_entity_poly.pdbx_strand_id
1 'polypeptide(L)'
;MITITSKGGQTISCDIDGKTVVAFPASPDASAQLSLLGTPKEEVKKGVISWPGEYDVGGLAIRGIGHEEGQKVSYAIDNGSVRIAFISTPLHQWTDHNMELLGDIDILCLPADDAKLAQKFIDEVDPRVLIPLPTKDEATFVELLKAVGAQDKDIESEYKLKGGLPVEGREVVILKPSK
;
A
#
# COMPACT_ATOMS: atom_id res chain seq x y z
N MET A 1 5.18 8.06 14.67
CA MET A 1 5.46 6.61 14.68
C MET A 1 4.57 5.97 13.63
N ILE A 2 5.14 5.17 12.74
CA ILE A 2 4.38 4.48 11.69
C ILE A 2 4.38 2.99 12.00
N THR A 3 3.19 2.38 12.06
CA THR A 3 3.01 0.95 12.26
C THR A 3 2.16 0.38 11.14
N ILE A 4 2.63 -0.65 10.44
CA ILE A 4 1.90 -1.30 9.34
C ILE A 4 1.62 -2.75 9.72
N THR A 5 0.37 -3.17 9.53
CA THR A 5 -0.11 -4.53 9.82
C THR A 5 -0.94 -5.03 8.65
N SER A 6 -0.75 -6.31 8.30
CA SER A 6 -1.61 -6.96 7.32
C SER A 6 -2.86 -7.52 8.00
N LYS A 7 -4.03 -7.24 7.46
CA LYS A 7 -5.31 -7.87 7.86
C LYS A 7 -5.67 -9.05 6.95
N GLY A 8 -4.82 -9.34 5.95
CA GLY A 8 -5.00 -10.41 4.98
C GLY A 8 -5.48 -9.94 3.60
N GLY A 9 -5.14 -10.74 2.59
CA GLY A 9 -5.31 -10.37 1.18
C GLY A 9 -4.60 -9.05 0.88
N GLN A 10 -5.34 -8.09 0.32
CA GLN A 10 -4.85 -6.73 0.06
C GLN A 10 -5.07 -5.74 1.21
N THR A 11 -5.73 -6.15 2.30
CA THR A 11 -6.11 -5.22 3.36
C THR A 11 -4.92 -4.92 4.27
N ILE A 12 -4.53 -3.65 4.34
CA ILE A 12 -3.44 -3.18 5.20
C ILE A 12 -3.97 -2.12 6.16
N SER A 13 -3.62 -2.26 7.43
CA SER A 13 -3.86 -1.25 8.45
C SER A 13 -2.54 -0.54 8.77
N CYS A 14 -2.55 0.78 8.63
CA CYS A 14 -1.42 1.66 8.89
C CYS A 14 -1.80 2.66 9.99
N ASP A 15 -1.09 2.63 11.11
CA ASP A 15 -1.14 3.68 12.11
C ASP A 15 -0.06 4.72 11.81
N ILE A 16 -0.45 5.97 11.59
CA ILE A 16 0.45 7.09 11.32
C ILE A 16 0.23 8.13 12.41
N ASP A 17 1.14 8.18 13.38
CA ASP A 17 1.08 9.14 14.49
C ASP A 17 -0.24 9.08 15.29
N GLY A 18 -0.73 7.86 15.53
CA GLY A 18 -1.99 7.60 16.24
C GLY A 18 -3.25 7.76 15.38
N LYS A 19 -3.09 8.00 14.08
CA LYS A 19 -4.18 7.97 13.10
C LYS A 19 -4.18 6.64 12.37
N THR A 20 -5.22 5.85 12.61
CA THR A 20 -5.38 4.55 11.97
C THR A 20 -6.06 4.70 10.61
N VAL A 21 -5.34 4.35 9.55
CA VAL A 21 -5.80 4.28 8.17
C VAL A 21 -5.84 2.82 7.72
N VAL A 22 -6.96 2.37 7.16
CA VAL A 22 -7.09 1.01 6.63
C VAL A 22 -7.28 1.09 5.12
N ALA A 23 -6.31 0.54 4.38
CA ALA A 23 -6.35 0.44 2.93
C ALA A 23 -7.02 -0.88 2.50
N PHE A 24 -7.91 -0.76 1.53
CA PHE A 24 -8.64 -1.81 0.85
C PHE A 24 -9.45 -2.79 1.74
N PRO A 25 -10.13 -2.33 2.81
CA PRO A 25 -10.96 -3.22 3.60
C PRO A 25 -12.18 -3.70 2.80
N ALA A 26 -12.63 -4.92 3.06
CA ALA A 26 -13.83 -5.49 2.42
C ALA A 26 -15.11 -4.67 2.73
N SER A 27 -15.16 -4.07 3.91
CA SER A 27 -16.17 -3.10 4.32
C SER A 27 -15.53 -1.98 5.13
N PRO A 28 -16.08 -0.76 5.14
CA PRO A 28 -15.53 0.34 5.93
C PRO A 28 -15.28 -0.09 7.38
N ASP A 29 -14.05 0.09 7.84
CA ASP A 29 -13.66 -0.34 9.18
C ASP A 29 -14.12 0.73 10.18
N ALA A 30 -15.11 0.39 11.02
CA ALA A 30 -15.67 1.31 12.00
C ALA A 30 -14.67 1.70 13.12
N SER A 31 -13.58 0.95 13.26
CA SER A 31 -12.50 1.25 14.21
C SER A 31 -11.41 2.12 13.62
N ALA A 32 -11.35 2.26 12.29
CA ALA A 32 -10.39 3.11 11.60
C ALA A 32 -10.87 4.57 11.56
N GLN A 33 -9.93 5.51 11.64
CA GLN A 33 -10.23 6.93 11.40
C GLN A 33 -10.47 7.19 9.91
N LEU A 34 -9.82 6.41 9.05
CA LEU A 34 -9.92 6.50 7.61
C LEU A 34 -9.90 5.13 6.95
N SER A 35 -10.87 4.86 6.09
CA SER A 35 -10.90 3.69 5.20
C SER A 35 -10.69 4.13 3.76
N LEU A 36 -9.67 3.57 3.10
CA LEU A 36 -9.37 3.80 1.69
C LEU A 36 -9.88 2.63 0.85
N LEU A 37 -10.94 2.82 0.07
CA LEU A 37 -11.55 1.76 -0.72
C LEU A 37 -10.94 1.73 -2.12
N GLY A 38 -10.66 0.53 -2.64
CA GLY A 38 -10.08 0.35 -3.98
C GLY A 38 -11.08 0.51 -5.11
N THR A 39 -12.37 0.68 -4.79
CA THR A 39 -13.46 0.86 -5.77
C THR A 39 -14.37 1.99 -5.29
N PRO A 40 -14.72 2.94 -6.17
CA PRO A 40 -15.62 4.03 -5.82
C PRO A 40 -16.98 3.53 -5.30
N LYS A 41 -17.51 4.25 -4.32
CA LYS A 41 -18.86 4.05 -3.80
C LYS A 41 -19.68 5.31 -4.04
N GLU A 42 -20.96 5.11 -4.42
CA GLU A 42 -21.91 6.21 -4.62
C GLU A 42 -22.22 6.94 -3.30
N GLU A 43 -22.28 6.22 -2.19
CA GLU A 43 -22.47 6.80 -0.86
C GLU A 43 -21.17 7.37 -0.30
N VAL A 44 -21.15 8.69 -0.09
CA VAL A 44 -20.08 9.36 0.66
C VAL A 44 -20.32 9.14 2.17
N LYS A 45 -19.39 8.45 2.82
CA LYS A 45 -19.39 8.21 4.27
C LYS A 45 -18.23 8.94 4.92
N LYS A 46 -18.47 9.54 6.09
CA LYS A 46 -17.41 10.19 6.86
C LYS A 46 -16.34 9.15 7.23
N GLY A 47 -15.07 9.50 7.04
CA GLY A 47 -13.95 8.58 7.29
C GLY A 47 -13.76 7.53 6.19
N VAL A 48 -14.39 7.69 5.03
CA VAL A 48 -14.20 6.80 3.87
C VAL A 48 -13.79 7.61 2.65
N ILE A 49 -12.69 7.22 2.02
CA ILE A 49 -12.27 7.72 0.71
C ILE A 49 -12.36 6.55 -0.26
N SER A 50 -13.05 6.77 -1.38
CA SER A 50 -13.22 5.74 -2.42
C SER A 50 -13.02 6.26 -3.83
N TRP A 51 -12.87 7.57 -4.00
CA TRP A 51 -12.72 8.23 -5.29
C TRP A 51 -11.27 8.70 -5.48
N PRO A 52 -10.79 8.80 -6.72
CA PRO A 52 -9.52 9.44 -7.01
C PRO A 52 -9.58 10.95 -6.73
N GLY A 53 -8.46 11.52 -6.31
CA GLY A 53 -8.37 12.93 -5.95
C GLY A 53 -7.30 13.23 -4.90
N GLU A 54 -7.27 14.48 -4.44
CA GLU A 54 -6.45 14.93 -3.31
C GLU A 54 -7.32 15.12 -2.08
N TYR A 55 -6.85 14.62 -0.95
CA TYR A 55 -7.52 14.69 0.33
C TYR A 55 -6.52 15.07 1.42
N ASP A 56 -6.96 15.81 2.42
CA ASP A 56 -6.20 16.11 3.65
C ASP A 56 -7.09 15.75 4.85
N VAL A 57 -6.67 14.80 5.69
CA VAL A 57 -7.51 14.22 6.77
C VAL A 57 -6.78 14.11 8.11
N GLY A 58 -6.93 15.15 8.96
CA GLY A 58 -5.86 15.53 9.90
C GLY A 58 -4.59 15.83 9.08
N GLY A 59 -3.45 16.34 9.52
CA GLY A 59 -2.32 16.60 8.57
C GLY A 59 -1.67 15.40 7.85
N LEU A 60 -2.42 14.59 7.09
CA LEU A 60 -2.04 13.49 6.21
C LEU A 60 -2.54 13.86 4.81
N ALA A 61 -1.62 14.14 3.90
CA ALA A 61 -1.95 14.38 2.51
C ALA A 61 -2.14 13.02 1.81
N ILE A 62 -3.32 12.79 1.26
CA ILE A 62 -3.70 11.53 0.61
C ILE A 62 -3.99 11.81 -0.85
N ARG A 63 -3.33 11.07 -1.73
CA ARG A 63 -3.49 11.11 -3.18
C ARG A 63 -4.15 9.81 -3.65
N GLY A 64 -5.40 9.88 -4.06
CA GLY A 64 -6.11 8.81 -4.75
C GLY A 64 -5.83 8.86 -6.25
N ILE A 65 -5.24 7.81 -6.79
CA ILE A 65 -4.86 7.66 -8.20
C ILE A 65 -5.88 6.75 -8.85
N GLY A 66 -6.62 7.27 -9.83
CA GLY A 66 -7.67 6.54 -10.53
C GLY A 66 -7.10 5.67 -11.65
N HIS A 67 -7.53 4.42 -11.71
CA HIS A 67 -7.23 3.47 -12.77
C HIS A 67 -8.51 2.99 -13.45
N GLU A 68 -8.39 2.46 -14.66
CA GLU A 68 -9.52 1.96 -15.45
C GLU A 68 -10.68 2.97 -15.48
N GLU A 69 -10.39 4.19 -15.94
CA GLU A 69 -11.37 5.28 -16.02
C GLU A 69 -12.01 5.66 -14.66
N GLY A 70 -11.26 5.44 -13.57
CA GLY A 70 -11.67 5.76 -12.21
C GLY A 70 -12.46 4.65 -11.51
N GLN A 71 -12.63 3.47 -12.12
CA GLN A 71 -13.28 2.33 -11.48
C GLN A 71 -12.45 1.70 -10.37
N LYS A 72 -11.13 1.95 -10.38
CA LYS A 72 -10.21 1.53 -9.32
C LYS A 72 -9.40 2.69 -8.81
N VAL A 73 -9.01 2.63 -7.54
CA VAL A 73 -8.24 3.70 -6.90
C VAL A 73 -7.10 3.10 -6.09
N SER A 74 -5.87 3.51 -6.39
CA SER A 74 -4.71 3.30 -5.52
C SER A 74 -4.45 4.57 -4.72
N TYR A 75 -3.74 4.46 -3.60
CA TYR A 75 -3.56 5.59 -2.69
C TYR A 75 -2.10 5.79 -2.32
N ALA A 76 -1.65 7.04 -2.28
CA ALA A 76 -0.42 7.42 -1.60
C ALA A 76 -0.77 8.32 -0.42
N ILE A 77 -0.17 8.09 0.74
CA ILE A 77 -0.33 8.89 1.95
C ILE A 77 1.01 9.50 2.30
N ASP A 78 1.01 10.78 2.61
CA ASP A 78 2.18 11.56 2.97
C ASP A 78 1.91 12.25 4.31
N ASN A 79 2.78 12.01 5.30
CA ASN A 79 2.72 12.69 6.60
C ASN A 79 3.78 13.80 6.74
N GLY A 80 4.39 14.23 5.64
CA GLY A 80 5.48 15.20 5.57
C GLY A 80 6.87 14.62 5.86
N SER A 81 6.97 13.40 6.38
CA SER A 81 8.26 12.73 6.65
C SER A 81 8.45 11.45 5.86
N VAL A 82 7.36 10.70 5.65
CA VAL A 82 7.36 9.40 4.98
C VAL A 82 6.15 9.33 4.07
N ARG A 83 6.36 8.83 2.86
CA ARG A 83 5.29 8.59 1.89
C ARG A 83 5.03 7.10 1.71
N ILE A 84 3.78 6.69 1.87
CA ILE A 84 3.33 5.29 1.87
C ILE A 84 2.35 5.10 0.72
N ALA A 85 2.65 4.19 -0.21
CA ALA A 85 1.73 3.81 -1.29
C ALA A 85 1.03 2.48 -1.00
N PHE A 86 -0.26 2.45 -1.35
CA PHE A 86 -1.14 1.29 -1.33
C PHE A 86 -1.68 1.08 -2.74
N ILE A 87 -1.25 0.00 -3.38
CA ILE A 87 -1.62 -0.31 -4.76
C ILE A 87 -2.82 -1.25 -4.79
N SER A 88 -3.85 -0.89 -5.56
CA SER A 88 -5.07 -1.69 -5.68
C SER A 88 -4.86 -2.94 -6.54
N THR A 89 -5.52 -4.06 -6.19
CA THR A 89 -5.63 -5.24 -7.06
C THR A 89 -6.79 -5.11 -8.07
N PRO A 90 -6.74 -5.77 -9.24
CA PRO A 90 -5.58 -6.41 -9.87
C PRO A 90 -4.52 -5.42 -10.35
N LEU A 91 -3.26 -5.82 -10.18
CA LEU A 91 -2.12 -5.08 -10.71
C LEU A 91 -2.16 -5.05 -12.25
N HIS A 92 -1.95 -3.86 -12.81
CA HIS A 92 -1.88 -3.61 -14.24
C HIS A 92 -0.75 -2.61 -14.52
N GLN A 93 -0.39 -2.46 -15.79
CA GLN A 93 0.62 -1.48 -16.17
C GLN A 93 0.07 -0.06 -16.04
N TRP A 94 0.72 0.78 -15.23
CA TRP A 94 0.35 2.17 -15.08
C TRP A 94 0.93 3.00 -16.24
N THR A 95 0.23 4.07 -16.60
CA THR A 95 0.74 5.08 -17.53
C THR A 95 1.79 5.94 -16.84
N ASP A 96 2.66 6.60 -17.62
CA ASP A 96 3.66 7.54 -17.09
C ASP A 96 2.99 8.61 -16.21
N HIS A 97 1.83 9.12 -16.63
CA HIS A 97 1.04 10.07 -15.84
C HIS A 97 0.69 9.53 -14.44
N ASN A 98 0.25 8.27 -14.34
CA ASN A 98 -0.08 7.66 -13.06
C ASN A 98 1.18 7.44 -12.19
N MET A 99 2.33 7.16 -12.80
CA MET A 99 3.62 7.08 -12.08
C MET A 99 4.05 8.45 -11.55
N GLU A 100 3.91 9.50 -12.36
CA GLU A 100 4.17 10.88 -11.92
C GLU A 100 3.26 11.30 -10.77
N LEU A 101 1.99 10.88 -10.79
CA LEU A 101 1.04 11.14 -9.70
C LEU A 101 1.39 10.42 -8.40
N LEU A 102 1.99 9.22 -8.49
CA LEU A 102 2.47 8.46 -7.35
C LEU A 102 3.67 9.16 -6.70
N GLY A 103 4.61 9.62 -7.54
CA GLY A 103 5.85 10.28 -7.12
C GLY A 103 6.77 9.34 -6.33
N ASP A 104 7.73 9.93 -5.62
CA ASP A 104 8.67 9.18 -4.79
C ASP A 104 7.96 8.53 -3.59
N ILE A 105 8.12 7.22 -3.42
CA ILE A 105 7.50 6.45 -2.34
C ILE A 105 8.57 5.86 -1.45
N ASP A 106 8.45 6.06 -0.14
CA ASP A 106 9.33 5.45 0.83
C ASP A 106 8.90 4.02 1.18
N ILE A 107 7.59 3.81 1.38
CA ILE A 107 7.02 2.51 1.74
C ILE A 107 5.97 2.10 0.72
N LEU A 108 6.21 1.01 0.00
CA LEU A 108 5.32 0.49 -1.03
C LEU A 108 4.61 -0.78 -0.55
N CYS A 109 3.29 -0.75 -0.45
CA CYS A 109 2.44 -1.92 -0.25
C CYS A 109 1.89 -2.39 -1.61
N LEU A 110 2.38 -3.52 -2.11
CA LEU A 110 2.14 -3.97 -3.48
C LEU A 110 1.49 -5.36 -3.53
N PRO A 111 0.37 -5.54 -4.27
CA PRO A 111 -0.25 -6.84 -4.45
C PRO A 111 0.58 -7.75 -5.35
N ALA A 112 0.79 -8.99 -4.92
CA ALA A 112 1.50 -10.02 -5.67
C ALA A 112 0.54 -10.77 -6.61
N ASP A 113 -0.02 -10.05 -7.59
CA ASP A 113 -0.93 -10.63 -8.59
C ASP A 113 -0.19 -11.22 -9.80
N ASP A 114 0.93 -10.58 -10.15
CA ASP A 114 1.83 -10.97 -11.24
C ASP A 114 3.25 -10.55 -10.87
N ALA A 115 4.15 -11.51 -10.69
CA ALA A 115 5.51 -11.25 -10.21
C ALA A 115 6.32 -10.35 -11.15
N LYS A 116 6.07 -10.42 -12.47
CA LYS A 116 6.81 -9.63 -13.47
C LYS A 116 6.34 -8.17 -13.48
N LEU A 117 5.02 -7.94 -13.45
CA LEU A 117 4.47 -6.59 -13.34
C LEU A 117 4.83 -5.96 -11.99
N ALA A 118 4.73 -6.73 -10.91
CA ALA A 118 5.12 -6.27 -9.58
C ALA A 118 6.60 -5.89 -9.55
N GLN A 119 7.48 -6.72 -10.10
CA GLN A 119 8.92 -6.40 -10.18
C GLN A 119 9.17 -5.11 -10.97
N LYS A 120 8.56 -4.94 -12.15
CA LYS A 120 8.67 -3.68 -12.91
C LYS A 120 8.21 -2.48 -12.09
N PHE A 121 7.09 -2.59 -11.39
CA PHE A 121 6.56 -1.51 -10.55
C PHE A 121 7.54 -1.15 -9.43
N ILE A 122 8.16 -2.17 -8.83
CA ILE A 122 9.16 -2.01 -7.78
C ILE A 122 10.43 -1.33 -8.32
N ASP A 123 10.87 -1.70 -9.52
CA ASP A 123 12.03 -1.08 -10.18
C ASP A 123 11.78 0.38 -10.57
N GLU A 124 10.56 0.71 -11.03
CA GLU A 124 10.18 2.08 -11.42
C GLU A 124 9.99 3.01 -10.20
N VAL A 125 9.39 2.50 -9.13
CA VAL A 125 9.12 3.29 -7.91
C VAL A 125 10.35 3.42 -7.00
N ASP A 126 11.26 2.44 -7.05
CA ASP A 126 12.42 2.30 -6.19
C ASP A 126 12.16 2.59 -4.69
N PRO A 127 11.23 1.87 -4.04
CA PRO A 127 10.88 2.16 -2.66
C PRO A 127 12.00 1.72 -1.70
N ARG A 128 12.13 2.45 -0.59
CA ARG A 128 13.05 2.09 0.51
C ARG A 128 12.57 0.87 1.29
N VAL A 129 11.25 0.75 1.47
CA VAL A 129 10.59 -0.36 2.15
C VAL A 129 9.54 -0.95 1.23
N LEU A 130 9.61 -2.27 1.01
CA LEU A 130 8.66 -3.00 0.18
C LEU A 130 7.87 -3.99 1.03
N ILE A 131 6.54 -3.89 0.99
CA ILE A 131 5.62 -4.81 1.66
C ILE A 131 4.80 -5.52 0.58
N PRO A 132 5.24 -6.70 0.10
CA PRO A 132 4.46 -7.48 -0.84
C PRO A 132 3.24 -8.09 -0.14
N LEU A 133 2.08 -8.08 -0.80
CA LEU A 133 0.81 -8.58 -0.28
C LEU A 133 0.39 -9.87 -0.99
N PRO A 134 0.05 -10.94 -0.25
CA PRO A 134 -0.39 -12.20 -0.85
C PRO A 134 -1.86 -12.10 -1.29
N THR A 135 -2.11 -11.56 -2.48
CA THR A 135 -3.46 -11.27 -3.00
C THR A 135 -4.05 -12.36 -3.88
N LYS A 136 -3.22 -13.12 -4.59
CA LYS A 136 -3.67 -14.11 -5.59
C LYS A 136 -3.44 -15.55 -5.15
N ASP A 137 -2.21 -16.03 -5.19
CA ASP A 137 -1.82 -17.38 -4.81
C ASP A 137 -0.40 -17.40 -4.23
N GLU A 138 -0.13 -18.42 -3.41
CA GLU A 138 1.16 -18.58 -2.72
C GLU A 138 2.33 -18.73 -3.70
N ALA A 139 2.11 -19.38 -4.85
CA ALA A 139 3.16 -19.57 -5.85
C ALA A 139 3.63 -18.24 -6.45
N THR A 140 2.69 -17.37 -6.83
CA THR A 140 2.99 -16.02 -7.36
C THR A 140 3.67 -15.16 -6.31
N PHE A 141 3.23 -15.25 -5.04
CA PHE A 141 3.85 -14.54 -3.94
C PHE A 141 5.31 -14.99 -3.71
N VAL A 142 5.57 -16.30 -3.67
CA VAL A 142 6.93 -16.86 -3.55
C VAL A 142 7.80 -16.47 -4.76
N GLU A 143 7.24 -16.43 -5.96
CA GLU A 143 7.97 -15.99 -7.15
C GLU A 143 8.40 -14.52 -7.04
N LEU A 144 7.50 -13.64 -6.57
CA LEU A 144 7.84 -12.24 -6.31
C LEU A 144 8.92 -12.11 -5.22
N LEU A 145 8.80 -12.85 -4.12
CA LEU A 145 9.80 -12.86 -3.04
C LEU A 145 11.19 -13.28 -3.55
N LYS A 146 11.26 -14.27 -4.45
CA LYS A 146 12.51 -14.67 -5.10
C LYS A 146 13.08 -13.56 -5.98
N ALA A 147 12.23 -12.91 -6.78
CA ALA A 147 12.64 -11.82 -7.66
C ALA A 147 13.23 -10.63 -6.88
N VAL A 148 12.70 -10.33 -5.70
CA VAL A 148 13.19 -9.24 -4.83
C VAL A 148 14.23 -9.68 -3.80
N GLY A 149 14.70 -10.92 -3.86
CA GLY A 149 15.74 -11.44 -2.96
C GLY A 149 15.31 -11.64 -1.50
N ALA A 150 14.01 -11.80 -1.25
CA ALA A 150 13.42 -11.91 0.09
C ALA A 150 12.88 -13.31 0.43
N GLN A 151 13.31 -14.35 -0.29
CA GLN A 151 12.81 -15.72 -0.12
C GLN A 151 13.09 -16.34 1.27
N ASP A 152 14.12 -15.86 1.97
CA ASP A 152 14.55 -16.36 3.29
C ASP A 152 14.22 -15.40 4.45
N LYS A 153 13.38 -14.37 4.20
CA LYS A 153 13.04 -13.40 5.26
C LYS A 153 12.01 -13.97 6.24
N ASP A 154 12.21 -13.64 7.52
CA ASP A 154 11.25 -13.91 8.57
C ASP A 154 9.93 -13.16 8.32
N ILE A 155 8.83 -13.84 8.65
CA ILE A 155 7.48 -13.28 8.56
C ILE A 155 7.17 -12.57 9.87
N GLU A 156 6.96 -11.26 9.81
CA GLU A 156 6.64 -10.44 10.96
C GLU A 156 5.13 -10.25 11.11
N SER A 157 4.65 -10.03 12.33
CA SER A 157 3.24 -9.68 12.58
C SER A 157 2.93 -8.22 12.24
N GLU A 158 3.92 -7.34 12.35
CA GLU A 158 3.78 -5.91 12.15
C GLU A 158 5.13 -5.26 11.80
N TYR A 159 5.10 -4.21 11.01
CA TYR A 159 6.24 -3.37 10.72
C TYR A 159 6.15 -2.07 11.52
N LYS A 160 7.23 -1.67 12.21
CA LYS A 160 7.27 -0.44 13.02
C LYS A 160 8.46 0.44 12.63
N LEU A 161 8.17 1.60 12.05
CA LEU A 161 9.18 2.63 11.78
C LEU A 161 9.39 3.49 13.04
N LYS A 162 10.49 3.23 13.77
CA LYS A 162 10.81 3.90 15.05
C LYS A 162 11.95 4.92 15.00
N GLY A 163 12.86 4.81 14.03
CA GLY A 163 14.04 5.68 13.94
C GLY A 163 14.07 6.52 12.66
N GLY A 164 13.99 5.85 11.52
CA GLY A 164 14.02 6.45 10.19
C GLY A 164 13.96 5.35 9.13
N LEU A 165 13.83 5.75 7.87
CA LEU A 165 13.84 4.83 6.74
C LEU A 165 15.24 4.21 6.56
N PRO A 166 15.34 3.00 5.96
CA PRO A 166 16.64 2.40 5.69
C PRO A 166 17.50 3.35 4.84
N VAL A 167 18.77 3.48 5.26
CA VAL A 167 19.74 4.41 4.68
C VAL A 167 20.50 3.77 3.51
N GLU A 168 20.61 2.44 3.50
CA GLU A 168 21.26 1.66 2.45
C GLU A 168 20.41 0.43 2.07
N GLY A 169 20.12 0.29 0.78
CA GLY A 169 19.35 -0.82 0.23
C GLY A 169 17.84 -0.75 0.46
N ARG A 170 17.13 -1.72 -0.13
CA ARG A 170 15.68 -1.89 0.01
C ARG A 170 15.35 -2.91 1.09
N GLU A 171 14.52 -2.51 2.04
CA GLU A 171 14.01 -3.41 3.08
C GLU A 171 12.70 -4.06 2.65
N VAL A 172 12.74 -5.35 2.30
CA VAL A 172 11.50 -6.11 2.05
C VAL A 172 10.91 -6.63 3.36
N VAL A 173 9.66 -6.36 3.68
CA VAL A 173 9.02 -6.81 4.92
C VAL A 173 7.83 -7.72 4.60
N ILE A 174 7.88 -8.95 5.10
CA ILE A 174 6.82 -9.94 4.87
C ILE A 174 5.91 -9.93 6.10
N LEU A 175 4.67 -9.49 5.92
CA LEU A 175 3.69 -9.42 7.00
C LEU A 175 2.77 -10.64 7.00
N LYS A 176 2.61 -11.27 8.16
CA LYS A 176 1.56 -12.27 8.38
C LYS A 176 0.20 -11.57 8.51
N PRO A 177 -0.88 -12.11 7.93
CA PRO A 177 -2.22 -11.63 8.23
C PRO A 177 -2.51 -11.79 9.72
N SER A 178 -2.71 -10.66 10.39
CA SER A 178 -3.23 -10.63 11.75
C SER A 178 -4.73 -10.92 11.66
N LYS A 179 -5.10 -12.14 12.07
CA LYS A 179 -6.49 -12.61 12.21
C LYS A 179 -7.36 -11.61 12.95
#